data_AF-A0A495EQQ9-F1
#
_entry.id   AF-A0A495EQQ9-F1
#
_cell.length_a   1.000
_cell.length_b   1.000
_cell.length_c   1.000
_cell.angle_alpha   90.00
_cell.angle_beta   90.00
_cell.angle_gamma   90.00
#
_symmetry.space_group_name_H-M   'P 1'
#
loop_
_entity.id
_entity.type
_entity.pdbx_description
1 polymer ?
#
loop_
_entity_poly.entity_id
_entity_poly.type
_entity_poly.pdbx_seq_one_letter_code
_entity_poly.pdbx_strand_id
1 'polypeptide(L)'
;MSQSRAAIAQSRTRGQQIAIAILALLLIALLGFYTLVTGRITDGSARLNAGAGLASAGAHQLKDGAAKLATGAGQADAGAGKLSDGATKIQAGIAGKLAPGADKLEAGAQKLATGAVKIQTDVNNKLAPGVYKVDDGAQKLAAGAVQLSAALTPTSSGTAPNNLADGATQIDAGAARLADGTGRLQAGTVQLAAGTGQLKAGTDQLKGYRGANNNPEAGTGTAALAQALELLQAAANDPVQGLVPLAVVKDKIAKILDGAHRLDAGASQLQAGASRLQSGAGQLQAGSTQLNTGAGQLHAGTGKLTAGFATLAGKLNSRDPNSPGVVLGTELLAAGTAKIRVGMDGVPGDPEHPGLLKATARMTDGSSRLADGTLALNAGIAGDPADPSNPGLLKGSTALATGASQLSAGSTKLASGSTKLSTGADKLADGNAKIAEGTGTLYSSAAAVSPSNMVNADAAVALGLVALLTLGAVGAYVALRNRRLARDRRLEEASA
;
A
#
# COMPACT_ATOMS: atom_id res chain seq x y z
N MET A 1 28.20 -128.85 -95.13
CA MET A 1 29.63 -128.47 -95.05
C MET A 1 29.80 -127.63 -93.79
N SER A 2 30.00 -128.22 -92.60
CA SER A 2 31.20 -128.90 -92.07
C SER A 2 32.43 -127.99 -92.02
N GLN A 3 32.74 -127.51 -90.80
CA GLN A 3 34.06 -127.41 -90.12
C GLN A 3 33.91 -126.40 -88.97
N SER A 4 33.59 -126.80 -87.73
CA SER A 4 34.46 -127.44 -86.73
C SER A 4 35.88 -126.86 -86.70
N ARG A 5 36.17 -126.01 -85.70
CA ARG A 5 37.43 -126.02 -84.91
C ARG A 5 37.41 -125.03 -83.74
N ALA A 6 37.25 -125.62 -82.55
CA ALA A 6 37.99 -125.40 -81.31
C ALA A 6 38.08 -123.99 -80.70
N ALA A 7 37.47 -123.89 -79.50
CA ALA A 7 37.66 -122.85 -78.51
C ALA A 7 39.14 -122.59 -78.19
N ILE A 8 39.53 -121.31 -78.19
CA ILE A 8 40.63 -120.82 -77.36
C ILE A 8 39.96 -120.06 -76.22
N ALA A 9 39.50 -120.82 -75.22
CA ALA A 9 39.26 -120.29 -73.89
C ALA A 9 40.63 -119.89 -73.33
N GLN A 10 41.02 -118.63 -73.50
CA GLN A 10 42.12 -118.05 -72.74
C GLN A 10 41.67 -118.04 -71.28
N SER A 11 42.08 -119.05 -70.51
CA SER A 11 41.88 -119.08 -69.08
C SER A 11 42.57 -117.85 -68.49
N ARG A 12 41.80 -116.82 -68.13
CA ARG A 12 42.28 -115.79 -67.20
C ARG A 12 42.81 -116.53 -65.98
N THR A 13 44.07 -116.33 -65.64
CA THR A 13 44.67 -117.00 -64.48
C THR A 13 43.88 -116.61 -63.21
N ARG A 14 43.79 -117.47 -62.18
CA ARG A 14 43.05 -117.16 -60.94
C ARG A 14 43.45 -115.80 -60.33
N GLY A 15 44.72 -115.39 -60.51
CA GLY A 15 45.20 -114.05 -60.13
C GLY A 15 44.55 -112.89 -60.89
N GLN A 16 44.23 -113.04 -62.19
CA GLN A 16 43.50 -112.03 -62.97
C GLN A 16 42.02 -111.93 -62.56
N GLN A 17 41.35 -113.04 -62.24
CA GLN A 17 39.95 -113.00 -61.78
C GLN A 17 39.82 -112.35 -60.39
N ILE A 18 40.75 -112.64 -59.47
CA ILE A 18 40.81 -112.01 -58.14
C ILE A 18 41.13 -110.51 -58.27
N ALA A 19 42.08 -110.13 -59.12
CA ALA A 19 42.39 -108.72 -59.37
C ALA A 19 41.19 -107.94 -59.92
N ILE A 20 40.42 -108.52 -60.85
CA ILE A 20 39.19 -107.90 -61.39
C ILE A 20 38.10 -107.79 -60.32
N ALA A 21 37.92 -108.80 -59.46
CA ALA A 21 36.92 -108.75 -58.38
C ALA A 21 37.28 -107.71 -57.31
N ILE A 22 38.56 -107.60 -56.94
CA ILE A 22 39.06 -106.56 -56.02
C ILE A 22 38.91 -105.17 -56.64
N LEU A 23 39.26 -105.00 -57.92
CA LEU A 23 39.03 -103.75 -58.66
C LEU A 23 37.55 -103.38 -58.74
N ALA A 24 36.66 -104.35 -58.96
CA ALA A 24 35.22 -104.13 -58.99
C ALA A 24 34.66 -103.73 -57.62
N LEU A 25 35.09 -104.38 -56.53
CA LEU A 25 34.70 -103.99 -55.16
C LEU A 25 35.28 -102.63 -54.76
N LEU A 26 36.51 -102.33 -55.13
CA LEU A 26 37.10 -101.00 -54.95
C LEU A 26 36.36 -99.94 -55.76
N LEU A 27 35.94 -100.24 -56.99
CA LEU A 27 35.10 -99.35 -57.80
C LEU A 27 33.72 -99.13 -57.18
N ILE A 28 33.07 -100.18 -56.67
CA ILE A 28 31.77 -100.07 -55.99
C ILE A 28 31.92 -99.27 -54.69
N ALA A 29 32.97 -99.53 -53.90
CA ALA A 29 33.25 -98.77 -52.68
C ALA A 29 33.59 -97.30 -52.99
N LEU A 30 34.36 -97.04 -54.04
CA LEU A 30 34.67 -95.69 -54.52
C LEU A 30 33.40 -94.98 -55.01
N LEU A 31 32.51 -95.68 -55.73
CA LEU A 31 31.25 -95.14 -56.20
C LEU A 31 30.26 -94.90 -55.04
N GLY A 32 30.22 -95.81 -54.06
CA GLY A 32 29.46 -95.65 -52.82
C GLY A 32 29.96 -94.49 -51.97
N PHE A 33 31.28 -94.33 -51.86
CA PHE A 33 31.89 -93.18 -51.21
C PHE A 33 31.60 -91.89 -51.98
N TYR A 34 31.73 -91.90 -53.30
CA TYR A 34 31.44 -90.76 -54.17
C TYR A 34 29.98 -90.32 -54.10
N THR A 35 29.02 -91.26 -54.18
CA THR A 35 27.57 -90.99 -53.99
C THR A 35 27.27 -90.44 -52.60
N LEU A 36 27.88 -91.01 -51.56
CA LEU A 36 27.70 -90.55 -50.18
C LEU A 36 28.25 -89.12 -50.00
N VAL A 37 29.44 -88.84 -50.53
CA VAL A 37 30.10 -87.53 -50.44
C VAL A 37 29.35 -86.49 -51.25
N THR A 38 28.95 -86.79 -52.49
CA THR A 38 28.15 -85.88 -53.33
C THR A 38 26.77 -85.63 -52.73
N GLY A 39 26.10 -86.64 -52.18
CA GLY A 39 24.84 -86.48 -51.44
C GLY A 39 24.99 -85.59 -50.20
N ARG A 40 26.03 -85.80 -49.40
CA ARG A 40 26.34 -84.95 -48.23
C ARG A 40 26.65 -83.49 -48.62
N ILE A 41 27.37 -83.28 -49.72
CA ILE A 41 27.65 -81.94 -50.26
C ILE A 41 26.38 -81.28 -50.77
N THR A 42 25.49 -82.04 -51.42
CA THR A 42 24.21 -81.57 -51.95
C THR A 42 23.27 -81.17 -50.81
N ASP A 43 23.07 -82.02 -49.80
CA ASP A 43 22.26 -81.69 -48.62
C ASP A 43 22.86 -80.55 -47.80
N GLY A 44 24.18 -80.55 -47.62
CA GLY A 44 24.90 -79.50 -46.92
C GLY A 44 24.77 -78.15 -47.62
N SER A 45 24.91 -78.12 -48.95
CA SER A 45 24.76 -76.91 -49.76
C SER A 45 23.32 -76.41 -49.81
N ALA A 46 22.32 -77.31 -49.89
CA ALA A 46 20.91 -76.95 -49.81
C ALA A 46 20.54 -76.34 -48.45
N ARG A 47 21.00 -76.94 -47.35
CA ARG A 47 20.77 -76.39 -45.99
C ARG A 47 21.46 -75.05 -45.80
N LEU A 48 22.70 -74.90 -46.30
CA LEU A 48 23.43 -73.64 -46.23
C LEU A 48 22.76 -72.55 -47.08
N ASN A 49 22.27 -72.90 -48.27
CA ASN A 49 21.52 -71.99 -49.14
C ASN A 49 20.24 -71.50 -48.43
N ALA A 50 19.43 -72.42 -47.88
CA ALA A 50 18.22 -72.06 -47.14
C ALA A 50 18.54 -71.20 -45.91
N GLY A 51 19.59 -71.56 -45.15
CA GLY A 51 20.05 -70.76 -44.01
C GLY A 51 20.55 -69.37 -44.42
N ALA A 52 21.27 -69.27 -45.53
CA ALA A 52 21.73 -68.01 -46.10
C ALA A 52 20.55 -67.14 -46.55
N GLY A 53 19.53 -67.75 -47.17
CA GLY A 53 18.27 -67.07 -47.54
C GLY A 53 17.51 -66.52 -46.33
N LEU A 54 17.36 -67.33 -45.26
CA LEU A 54 16.72 -66.88 -44.02
C LEU A 54 17.49 -65.74 -43.36
N ALA A 55 18.82 -65.83 -43.30
CA ALA A 55 19.66 -64.78 -42.74
C ALA A 55 19.65 -63.50 -43.59
N SER A 56 19.57 -63.62 -44.92
CA SER A 56 19.37 -62.48 -45.83
C SER A 56 18.02 -61.80 -45.58
N ALA A 57 16.93 -62.56 -45.46
CA ALA A 57 15.62 -62.03 -45.13
C ALA A 57 15.60 -61.34 -43.75
N GLY A 58 16.25 -61.93 -42.74
CA GLY A 58 16.42 -61.31 -41.42
C GLY A 58 17.24 -60.02 -41.48
N ALA A 59 18.27 -59.98 -42.32
CA ALA A 59 19.06 -58.77 -42.55
C ALA A 59 18.25 -57.66 -43.24
N HIS A 60 17.37 -58.00 -44.19
CA HIS A 60 16.41 -57.03 -44.75
C HIS A 60 15.41 -56.50 -43.72
N GLN A 61 14.87 -57.38 -42.85
CA GLN A 61 14.00 -56.92 -41.76
C GLN A 61 14.72 -55.98 -40.80
N LEU A 62 15.99 -56.28 -40.46
CA LEU A 62 16.83 -55.40 -39.65
C LEU A 62 17.10 -54.07 -40.35
N LYS A 63 17.38 -54.09 -41.67
CA LYS A 63 17.55 -52.88 -42.49
C LYS A 63 16.32 -51.99 -42.43
N ASP A 64 15.13 -52.56 -42.61
CA ASP A 64 13.86 -51.83 -42.59
C ASP A 64 13.55 -51.27 -41.20
N GLY A 65 13.77 -52.07 -40.15
CA GLY A 65 13.63 -51.62 -38.77
C GLY A 65 14.57 -50.47 -38.43
N ALA A 66 15.84 -50.58 -38.85
CA ALA A 66 16.84 -49.52 -38.66
C ALA A 66 16.51 -48.26 -39.48
N ALA A 67 15.98 -48.40 -40.69
CA ALA A 67 15.52 -47.27 -41.50
C ALA A 67 14.33 -46.54 -40.83
N LYS A 68 13.33 -47.29 -40.32
CA LYS A 68 12.20 -46.72 -39.57
C LYS A 68 12.68 -46.00 -38.31
N LEU A 69 13.62 -46.58 -37.56
CA LEU A 69 14.21 -45.95 -36.38
C LEU A 69 14.96 -44.67 -36.74
N ALA A 70 15.70 -44.66 -37.85
CA ALA A 70 16.38 -43.46 -38.34
C ALA A 70 15.39 -42.34 -38.69
N THR A 71 14.28 -42.67 -39.38
CA THR A 71 13.21 -41.71 -39.67
C THR A 71 12.56 -41.18 -38.39
N GLY A 72 12.22 -42.05 -37.43
CA GLY A 72 11.64 -41.64 -36.15
C GLY A 72 12.58 -40.74 -35.35
N ALA A 73 13.88 -41.06 -35.32
CA ALA A 73 14.90 -40.23 -34.71
C ALA A 73 15.03 -38.86 -35.41
N GLY A 74 14.95 -38.81 -36.74
CA GLY A 74 14.92 -37.56 -37.49
C GLY A 74 13.69 -36.69 -37.18
N GLN A 75 12.53 -37.30 -36.98
CA GLN A 75 11.32 -36.59 -36.55
C GLN A 75 11.45 -36.03 -35.12
N ALA A 76 12.00 -36.82 -34.19
CA ALA A 76 12.27 -36.39 -32.83
C ALA A 76 13.28 -35.23 -32.79
N ASP A 77 14.33 -35.29 -33.62
CA ASP A 77 15.31 -34.21 -33.79
C ASP A 77 14.65 -32.91 -34.27
N ALA A 78 13.84 -32.98 -35.33
CA ALA A 78 13.11 -31.81 -35.83
C ALA A 78 12.14 -31.23 -34.79
N GLY A 79 11.47 -32.09 -34.01
CA GLY A 79 10.60 -31.65 -32.90
C GLY A 79 11.39 -30.98 -31.78
N ALA A 80 12.52 -31.57 -31.38
CA ALA A 80 13.41 -31.02 -30.36
C ALA A 80 14.04 -29.69 -30.79
N GLY A 81 14.42 -29.54 -32.07
CA GLY A 81 14.86 -28.27 -32.64
C GLY A 81 13.81 -27.17 -32.52
N LYS A 82 12.55 -27.46 -32.92
CA LYS A 82 11.44 -26.51 -32.77
C LYS A 82 11.17 -26.14 -31.31
N LEU A 83 11.27 -27.09 -30.38
CA LEU A 83 11.12 -26.83 -28.95
C LEU A 83 12.25 -25.92 -28.43
N SER A 84 13.49 -26.16 -28.85
CA SER A 84 14.65 -25.33 -28.51
C SER A 84 14.46 -23.89 -28.99
N ASP A 85 14.11 -23.71 -30.27
CA ASP A 85 13.84 -22.40 -30.85
C ASP A 85 12.70 -21.66 -30.12
N GLY A 86 11.63 -22.37 -29.77
CA GLY A 86 10.53 -21.83 -29.00
C GLY A 86 10.96 -21.37 -27.60
N ALA A 87 11.74 -22.19 -26.90
CA ALA A 87 12.26 -21.88 -25.58
C ALA A 87 13.23 -20.67 -25.62
N THR A 88 14.09 -20.56 -26.63
CA THR A 88 14.97 -19.40 -26.84
C THR A 88 14.17 -18.13 -27.15
N LYS A 89 13.08 -18.21 -27.93
CA LYS A 89 12.20 -17.05 -28.17
C LYS A 89 11.51 -16.59 -26.89
N ILE A 90 11.04 -17.52 -26.06
CA ILE A 90 10.45 -17.23 -24.74
C ILE A 90 11.50 -16.55 -23.85
N GLN A 91 12.69 -17.12 -23.75
CA GLN A 91 13.81 -16.56 -22.99
C GLN A 91 14.13 -15.13 -23.43
N ALA A 92 14.23 -14.88 -24.74
CA ALA A 92 14.48 -13.54 -25.28
C ALA A 92 13.33 -12.56 -24.98
N GLY A 93 12.08 -13.01 -25.04
CA GLY A 93 10.92 -12.21 -24.65
C GLY A 93 10.92 -11.86 -23.17
N ILE A 94 11.29 -12.80 -22.31
CA ILE A 94 11.40 -12.57 -20.87
C ILE A 94 12.53 -11.57 -20.59
N ALA A 95 13.74 -11.84 -21.10
CA ALA A 95 14.92 -11.02 -20.84
C ALA A 95 14.81 -9.60 -21.43
N GLY A 96 14.25 -9.48 -22.64
CA GLY A 96 14.22 -8.20 -23.38
C GLY A 96 13.00 -7.34 -23.08
N LYS A 97 11.92 -7.90 -22.53
CA LYS A 97 10.65 -7.17 -22.32
C LYS A 97 10.08 -7.35 -20.93
N LEU A 98 9.83 -8.59 -20.52
CA LEU A 98 9.11 -8.87 -19.28
C LEU A 98 9.91 -8.44 -18.04
N ALA A 99 11.19 -8.85 -17.94
CA ALA A 99 12.05 -8.50 -16.81
C ALA A 99 12.27 -6.98 -16.69
N PRO A 100 12.69 -6.25 -17.74
CA PRO A 100 12.81 -4.79 -17.66
C PRO A 100 11.49 -4.07 -17.36
N GLY A 101 10.37 -4.64 -17.80
CA GLY A 101 9.03 -4.12 -17.48
C GLY A 101 8.67 -4.31 -16.01
N ALA A 102 8.97 -5.50 -15.45
CA ALA A 102 8.78 -5.80 -14.03
C ALA A 102 9.67 -4.92 -13.14
N ASP A 103 10.94 -4.72 -13.49
CA ASP A 103 11.86 -3.83 -12.77
C ASP A 103 11.33 -2.39 -12.72
N LYS A 104 10.81 -1.88 -13.85
CA LYS A 104 10.21 -0.54 -13.90
C LYS A 104 8.95 -0.44 -13.06
N LEU A 105 8.10 -1.47 -13.09
CA LEU A 105 6.88 -1.53 -12.31
C LEU A 105 7.21 -1.57 -10.80
N GLU A 106 8.18 -2.38 -10.39
CA GLU A 106 8.68 -2.46 -9.02
C GLU A 106 9.23 -1.12 -8.54
N ALA A 107 10.11 -0.48 -9.32
CA ALA A 107 10.63 0.84 -8.99
C ALA A 107 9.52 1.90 -8.88
N GLY A 108 8.49 1.81 -9.73
CA GLY A 108 7.30 2.66 -9.66
C GLY A 108 6.47 2.42 -8.40
N ALA A 109 6.23 1.15 -8.05
CA ALA A 109 5.51 0.76 -6.86
C ALA A 109 6.23 1.17 -5.56
N GLN A 110 7.56 1.01 -5.50
CA GLN A 110 8.38 1.47 -4.37
C GLN A 110 8.33 3.01 -4.21
N LYS A 111 8.37 3.76 -5.32
CA LYS A 111 8.19 5.22 -5.29
C LYS A 111 6.81 5.61 -4.79
N LEU A 112 5.76 4.92 -5.27
CA LEU A 112 4.39 5.14 -4.80
C LEU A 112 4.26 4.85 -3.30
N ALA A 113 4.81 3.74 -2.81
CA ALA A 113 4.82 3.37 -1.40
C ALA A 113 5.53 4.43 -0.54
N THR A 114 6.72 4.87 -0.96
CA THR A 114 7.47 5.95 -0.28
C THR A 114 6.67 7.25 -0.24
N GLY A 115 6.03 7.61 -1.36
CA GLY A 115 5.16 8.79 -1.44
C GLY A 115 3.94 8.69 -0.53
N ALA A 116 3.29 7.53 -0.47
CA ALA A 116 2.14 7.27 0.39
C ALA A 116 2.51 7.39 1.88
N VAL A 117 3.63 6.80 2.30
CA VAL A 117 4.19 6.93 3.65
C VAL A 117 4.45 8.40 3.99
N LYS A 118 5.02 9.17 3.05
CA LYS A 118 5.26 10.60 3.26
C LYS A 118 3.94 11.37 3.46
N ILE A 119 2.94 11.12 2.62
CA ILE A 119 1.61 11.77 2.74
C ILE A 119 0.99 11.44 4.10
N GLN A 120 0.97 10.16 4.49
CA GLN A 120 0.44 9.74 5.79
C GLN A 120 1.18 10.42 6.94
N THR A 121 2.50 10.51 6.86
CA THR A 121 3.34 11.19 7.86
C THR A 121 3.01 12.68 7.96
N ASP A 122 2.91 13.39 6.83
CA ASP A 122 2.57 14.81 6.80
C ASP A 122 1.14 15.06 7.31
N VAL A 123 0.18 14.18 7.01
CA VAL A 123 -1.19 14.26 7.54
C VAL A 123 -1.19 14.08 9.06
N ASN A 124 -0.53 13.03 9.57
CA ASN A 124 -0.51 12.72 11.01
C ASN A 124 0.24 13.79 11.82
N ASN A 125 1.37 14.29 11.31
CA ASN A 125 2.29 15.10 12.10
C ASN A 125 2.15 16.60 11.86
N LYS A 126 1.48 17.04 10.79
CA LYS A 126 1.34 18.47 10.46
C LYS A 126 -0.12 18.87 10.32
N LEU A 127 -0.85 18.20 9.42
CA LEU A 127 -2.20 18.65 9.07
C LEU A 127 -3.21 18.39 10.21
N ALA A 128 -3.29 17.15 10.72
CA ALA A 128 -4.25 16.80 11.76
C ALA A 128 -4.05 17.62 13.05
N PRO A 129 -2.82 17.80 13.58
CA PRO A 129 -2.60 18.69 14.73
C PRO A 129 -3.02 20.13 14.47
N GLY A 130 -2.83 20.63 13.24
CA GLY A 130 -3.28 21.96 12.83
C GLY A 130 -4.81 22.08 12.86
N VAL A 131 -5.51 21.09 12.30
CA VAL A 131 -6.99 21.01 12.32
C VAL A 131 -7.52 21.00 13.76
N TYR A 132 -6.96 20.17 14.64
CA TYR A 132 -7.39 20.12 16.04
C TYR A 132 -7.15 21.44 16.78
N LYS A 133 -6.02 22.11 16.55
CA LYS A 133 -5.74 23.42 17.17
C LYS A 133 -6.70 24.51 16.70
N VAL A 134 -7.01 24.53 15.41
CA VAL A 134 -7.96 25.50 14.84
C VAL A 134 -9.37 25.25 15.37
N ASP A 135 -9.79 23.98 15.48
CA ASP A 135 -11.09 23.63 16.06
C ASP A 135 -11.19 24.02 17.53
N ASP A 136 -10.20 23.65 18.36
CA ASP A 136 -10.14 24.05 19.78
C ASP A 136 -10.12 25.57 19.94
N GLY A 137 -9.34 26.28 19.12
CA GLY A 137 -9.30 27.74 19.12
C GLY A 137 -10.64 28.38 18.75
N ALA A 138 -11.35 27.83 17.76
CA ALA A 138 -12.67 28.30 17.36
C ALA A 138 -13.72 28.07 18.46
N GLN A 139 -13.70 26.90 19.12
CA GLN A 139 -14.59 26.61 20.24
C GLN A 139 -14.33 27.56 21.43
N LYS A 140 -13.06 27.81 21.78
CA LYS A 140 -12.69 28.77 22.83
C LYS A 140 -13.10 30.19 22.49
N LEU A 141 -12.92 30.61 21.24
CA LEU A 141 -13.32 31.93 20.78
C LEU A 141 -14.85 32.09 20.85
N ALA A 142 -15.61 31.08 20.45
CA ALA A 142 -17.07 31.08 20.57
C ALA A 142 -17.53 31.17 22.03
N ALA A 143 -16.94 30.38 22.92
CA ALA A 143 -17.24 30.44 24.35
C ALA A 143 -16.91 31.83 24.95
N GLY A 144 -15.77 32.42 24.58
CA GLY A 144 -15.39 33.76 25.00
C GLY A 144 -16.31 34.85 24.47
N ALA A 145 -16.79 34.73 23.23
CA ALA A 145 -17.77 35.65 22.66
C ALA A 145 -19.10 35.60 23.41
N VAL A 146 -19.57 34.41 23.79
CA VAL A 146 -20.78 34.24 24.62
C VAL A 146 -20.59 34.85 26.00
N GLN A 147 -19.43 34.66 26.65
CA GLN A 147 -19.13 35.26 27.95
C GLN A 147 -19.11 36.79 27.88
N LEU A 148 -18.45 37.36 26.86
CA LEU A 148 -18.42 38.81 26.65
C LEU A 148 -19.81 39.37 26.40
N SER A 149 -20.62 38.69 25.58
CA SER A 149 -22.01 39.05 25.37
C SER A 149 -22.82 39.05 26.66
N ALA A 150 -22.67 38.01 27.49
CA ALA A 150 -23.36 37.90 28.77
C ALA A 150 -22.94 39.01 29.75
N ALA A 151 -21.67 39.42 29.75
CA ALA A 151 -21.16 40.50 30.60
C ALA A 151 -21.65 41.90 30.19
N LEU A 152 -22.08 42.08 28.93
CA LEU A 152 -22.48 43.37 28.36
C LEU A 152 -23.99 43.51 28.14
N THR A 153 -24.74 42.41 28.26
CA THR A 153 -26.19 42.42 28.11
C THR A 153 -26.84 42.64 29.46
N PRO A 154 -27.61 43.74 29.67
CA PRO A 154 -28.29 43.97 30.93
C PRO A 154 -29.22 42.81 31.29
N THR A 155 -29.27 42.43 32.56
CA THR A 155 -30.22 41.45 33.06
C THR A 155 -31.46 42.13 33.62
N SER A 156 -32.57 41.40 33.70
CA SER A 156 -33.81 41.89 34.31
C SER A 156 -33.65 42.25 35.80
N SER A 157 -32.67 41.64 36.48
CA SER A 157 -32.37 41.93 37.89
C SER A 157 -31.60 43.23 38.09
N GLY A 158 -30.83 43.66 37.07
CA GLY A 158 -29.88 44.76 37.18
C GLY A 158 -28.75 44.52 38.19
N THR A 159 -28.57 43.28 38.67
CA THR A 159 -27.61 42.96 39.76
C THR A 159 -26.79 41.71 39.52
N ALA A 160 -26.73 41.22 38.29
CA ALA A 160 -25.97 40.02 37.98
C ALA A 160 -24.47 40.22 38.27
N PRO A 161 -23.81 39.25 38.91
CA PRO A 161 -22.37 39.30 39.16
C PRO A 161 -21.61 39.29 37.83
N ASN A 162 -20.52 40.06 37.77
CA ASN A 162 -19.66 40.21 36.59
C ASN A 162 -20.38 40.73 35.32
N ASN A 163 -21.49 41.43 35.49
CA ASN A 163 -22.19 42.09 34.40
C ASN A 163 -21.95 43.61 34.47
N LEU A 164 -21.24 44.13 33.46
CA LEU A 164 -20.88 45.56 33.40
C LEU A 164 -22.09 46.45 33.13
N ALA A 165 -23.06 45.96 32.36
CA ALA A 165 -24.26 46.72 32.05
C ALA A 165 -25.17 46.89 33.29
N ASP A 166 -25.30 45.85 34.09
CA ASP A 166 -25.98 45.87 35.39
C ASP A 166 -25.25 46.79 36.38
N GLY A 167 -23.91 46.70 36.45
CA GLY A 167 -23.11 47.61 37.27
C GLY A 167 -23.30 49.08 36.89
N ALA A 168 -23.32 49.38 35.58
CA ALA A 168 -23.60 50.74 35.11
C ALA A 168 -25.02 51.20 35.46
N THR A 169 -26.00 50.31 35.39
CA THR A 169 -27.40 50.56 35.80
C THR A 169 -27.52 50.87 37.29
N GLN A 170 -26.76 50.16 38.14
CA GLN A 170 -26.76 50.42 39.59
C GLN A 170 -26.14 51.77 39.94
N ILE A 171 -25.01 52.13 39.31
CA ILE A 171 -24.38 53.43 39.55
C ILE A 171 -25.32 54.55 39.09
N ASP A 172 -26.00 54.36 37.96
CA ASP A 172 -26.99 55.30 37.45
C ASP A 172 -28.14 55.55 38.45
N ALA A 173 -28.73 54.47 38.95
CA ALA A 173 -29.78 54.54 39.97
C ALA A 173 -29.28 55.17 41.28
N GLY A 174 -28.04 54.89 41.69
CA GLY A 174 -27.39 55.51 42.85
C GLY A 174 -27.18 57.01 42.67
N ALA A 175 -26.72 57.44 41.50
CA ALA A 175 -26.52 58.85 41.16
C ALA A 175 -27.85 59.62 41.14
N ALA A 176 -28.91 59.03 40.59
CA ALA A 176 -30.24 59.62 40.62
C ALA A 176 -30.78 59.78 42.06
N ARG A 177 -30.59 58.77 42.92
CA ARG A 177 -30.96 58.86 44.35
C ARG A 177 -30.15 59.93 45.11
N LEU A 178 -28.88 60.08 44.79
CA LEU A 178 -28.03 61.12 45.38
C LEU A 178 -28.48 62.53 44.95
N ALA A 179 -28.84 62.70 43.67
CA ALA A 179 -29.40 63.94 43.15
C ALA A 179 -30.72 64.31 43.85
N ASP A 180 -31.64 63.36 44.00
CA ASP A 180 -32.90 63.59 44.75
C ASP A 180 -32.64 63.98 46.22
N GLY A 181 -31.77 63.23 46.90
CA GLY A 181 -31.43 63.51 48.30
C GLY A 181 -30.80 64.89 48.51
N THR A 182 -29.94 65.33 47.59
CA THR A 182 -29.33 66.67 47.64
C THR A 182 -30.30 67.78 47.23
N GLY A 183 -31.25 67.52 46.34
CA GLY A 183 -32.36 68.44 46.07
C GLY A 183 -33.23 68.67 47.31
N ARG A 184 -33.55 67.60 48.05
CA ARG A 184 -34.27 67.68 49.33
C ARG A 184 -33.48 68.43 50.41
N LEU A 185 -32.17 68.18 50.51
CA LEU A 185 -31.28 68.90 51.43
C LEU A 185 -31.25 70.40 51.11
N GLN A 186 -31.14 70.76 49.83
CA GLN A 186 -31.16 72.14 49.37
C GLN A 186 -32.48 72.84 49.77
N ALA A 187 -33.62 72.20 49.55
CA ALA A 187 -34.91 72.72 49.98
C ALA A 187 -34.97 72.96 51.50
N GLY A 188 -34.45 72.02 52.29
CA GLY A 188 -34.35 72.18 53.75
C GLY A 188 -33.44 73.33 54.18
N THR A 189 -32.30 73.55 53.49
CA THR A 189 -31.42 74.70 53.79
C THR A 189 -32.06 76.05 53.46
N VAL A 190 -32.89 76.12 52.42
CA VAL A 190 -33.67 77.34 52.11
C VAL A 190 -34.68 77.63 53.21
N GLN A 191 -35.37 76.60 53.70
CA GLN A 191 -36.30 76.73 54.83
C GLN A 191 -35.57 77.18 56.11
N LEU A 192 -34.40 76.59 56.40
CA LEU A 192 -33.57 76.96 57.55
C LEU A 192 -33.12 78.42 57.45
N ALA A 193 -32.63 78.84 56.29
CA ALA A 193 -32.20 80.22 56.06
C ALA A 193 -33.37 81.20 56.28
N ALA A 194 -34.56 80.89 55.75
CA ALA A 194 -35.77 81.68 55.97
C ALA A 194 -36.13 81.79 57.46
N GLY A 195 -36.13 80.67 58.20
CA GLY A 195 -36.39 80.64 59.63
C GLY A 195 -35.38 81.44 60.45
N THR A 196 -34.09 81.38 60.12
CA THR A 196 -33.05 82.20 60.77
C THR A 196 -33.21 83.69 60.48
N GLY A 197 -33.66 84.05 59.27
CA GLY A 197 -33.99 85.43 58.91
C GLY A 197 -35.16 85.97 59.73
N GLN A 198 -36.20 85.15 59.92
CA GLN A 198 -37.33 85.49 60.80
C GLN A 198 -36.89 85.65 62.26
N LEU A 199 -36.06 84.74 62.77
CA LEU A 199 -35.51 84.80 64.12
C LEU A 199 -34.70 86.09 64.33
N LYS A 200 -33.84 86.44 63.38
CA LYS A 200 -33.07 87.68 63.41
C LYS A 200 -33.98 88.91 63.46
N ALA A 201 -34.98 88.98 62.58
CA ALA A 201 -35.95 90.07 62.55
C ALA A 201 -36.70 90.20 63.89
N GLY A 202 -37.12 89.09 64.49
CA GLY A 202 -37.75 89.08 65.80
C GLY A 202 -36.82 89.57 66.92
N THR A 203 -35.55 89.19 66.90
CA THR A 203 -34.56 89.71 67.87
C THR A 203 -34.25 91.20 67.68
N ASP A 204 -34.21 91.68 66.43
CA ASP A 204 -34.06 93.11 66.14
C ASP A 204 -35.25 93.92 66.67
N GLN A 205 -36.47 93.39 66.49
CA GLN A 205 -37.68 93.98 67.06
C GLN A 205 -37.70 93.96 68.60
N LEU A 206 -37.25 92.86 69.22
CA LEU A 206 -37.19 92.72 70.68
C LEU A 206 -36.21 93.73 71.29
N LYS A 207 -35.01 93.86 70.69
CA LYS A 207 -34.01 94.85 71.13
C LYS A 207 -34.55 96.26 70.98
N GLY A 208 -35.17 96.56 69.83
CA GLY A 208 -35.68 97.89 69.50
C GLY A 208 -34.57 98.94 69.44
N TYR A 209 -34.95 100.21 69.30
CA TYR A 209 -34.00 101.32 69.31
C TYR A 209 -34.31 102.26 70.47
N ARG A 210 -33.25 102.86 71.04
CA ARG A 210 -33.39 103.92 72.04
C ARG A 210 -34.09 105.12 71.40
N GLY A 211 -34.94 105.80 72.16
CA GLY A 211 -35.63 106.97 71.66
C GLY A 211 -34.70 108.17 71.49
N ALA A 212 -35.03 109.03 70.53
CA ALA A 212 -34.28 110.25 70.25
C ALA A 212 -34.28 111.18 71.48
N ASN A 213 -33.13 111.83 71.75
CA ASN A 213 -32.96 112.76 72.87
C ASN A 213 -33.30 112.19 74.26
N ASN A 214 -33.09 110.90 74.47
CA ASN A 214 -33.46 110.20 75.70
C ASN A 214 -34.97 110.19 76.02
N ASN A 215 -35.85 110.33 75.01
CA ASN A 215 -37.28 110.16 75.22
C ASN A 215 -37.68 108.68 75.05
N PRO A 216 -38.00 107.92 76.12
CA PRO A 216 -38.37 106.52 76.00
C PRO A 216 -39.68 106.29 75.23
N GLU A 217 -40.59 107.27 75.17
CA GLU A 217 -41.84 107.18 74.40
C GLU A 217 -41.59 107.16 72.88
N ALA A 218 -40.43 107.64 72.46
CA ALA A 218 -40.01 107.64 71.05
C ALA A 218 -39.16 106.41 70.67
N GLY A 219 -38.83 105.53 71.62
CA GLY A 219 -38.07 104.30 71.39
C GLY A 219 -38.95 103.06 71.37
N THR A 220 -38.36 101.90 71.07
CA THR A 220 -39.05 100.60 71.15
C THR A 220 -38.25 99.52 71.89
N GLY A 221 -38.92 98.42 72.24
CA GLY A 221 -38.28 97.20 72.73
C GLY A 221 -37.57 97.34 74.08
N THR A 222 -36.60 96.45 74.31
CA THR A 222 -35.80 96.44 75.55
C THR A 222 -34.89 97.65 75.69
N ALA A 223 -34.45 98.25 74.57
CA ALA A 223 -33.65 99.46 74.56
C ALA A 223 -34.43 100.67 75.13
N ALA A 224 -35.69 100.85 74.74
CA ALA A 224 -36.54 101.91 75.29
C ALA A 224 -36.98 101.62 76.73
N LEU A 225 -37.25 100.36 77.07
CA LEU A 225 -37.54 99.95 78.45
C LEU A 225 -36.35 100.21 79.38
N ALA A 226 -35.15 99.79 78.99
CA ALA A 226 -33.92 100.05 79.74
C ALA A 226 -33.71 101.57 79.91
N GLN A 227 -33.87 102.35 78.84
CA GLN A 227 -33.77 103.81 78.89
C GLN A 227 -34.80 104.46 79.81
N ALA A 228 -36.07 104.02 79.78
CA ALA A 228 -37.13 104.52 80.67
C ALA A 228 -36.81 104.23 82.14
N LEU A 229 -36.32 103.02 82.42
CA LEU A 229 -35.95 102.60 83.77
C LEU A 229 -34.68 103.30 84.28
N GLU A 230 -33.70 103.54 83.40
CA GLU A 230 -32.51 104.35 83.68
C GLU A 230 -32.91 105.79 84.09
N LEU A 231 -33.83 106.43 83.36
CA LEU A 231 -34.35 107.77 83.67
C LEU A 231 -35.17 107.79 84.96
N LEU A 232 -36.03 106.79 85.17
CA LEU A 232 -36.82 106.65 86.40
C LEU A 232 -35.91 106.40 87.62
N GLN A 233 -34.85 105.61 87.46
CA GLN A 233 -33.85 105.38 88.50
C GLN A 233 -33.06 106.66 88.81
N ALA A 234 -32.69 107.44 87.79
CA ALA A 234 -32.07 108.74 87.96
C ALA A 234 -32.98 109.72 88.71
N ALA A 235 -34.26 109.82 88.33
CA ALA A 235 -35.26 110.64 89.01
C ALA A 235 -35.51 110.18 90.46
N ALA A 236 -35.55 108.87 90.71
CA ALA A 236 -35.68 108.33 92.07
C ALA A 236 -34.46 108.64 92.96
N ASN A 237 -33.28 108.88 92.37
CA ASN A 237 -32.05 109.23 93.08
C ASN A 237 -31.90 110.73 93.36
N ASP A 238 -32.84 111.57 92.91
CA ASP A 238 -32.90 113.00 93.22
C ASP A 238 -33.32 113.24 94.69
N PRO A 239 -32.56 114.01 95.51
CA PRO A 239 -32.78 114.17 96.94
C PRO A 239 -33.99 115.00 97.40
N VAL A 240 -34.89 115.46 96.51
CA VAL A 240 -35.95 116.42 96.90
C VAL A 240 -37.31 115.76 97.27
N GLN A 241 -37.61 115.81 98.59
CA GLN A 241 -38.90 115.88 99.31
C GLN A 241 -40.05 114.88 99.00
N GLY A 242 -40.23 113.93 99.92
CA GLY A 242 -41.51 113.68 100.60
C GLY A 242 -42.57 112.79 99.92
N LEU A 243 -42.80 111.61 100.52
CA LEU A 243 -43.95 110.69 100.36
C LEU A 243 -43.85 109.57 99.30
N VAL A 244 -42.98 108.57 99.52
CA VAL A 244 -43.18 107.09 99.31
C VAL A 244 -41.94 106.40 99.95
N PRO A 245 -41.97 105.15 100.47
CA PRO A 245 -40.75 104.39 100.73
C PRO A 245 -40.03 104.05 99.40
N LEU A 246 -39.28 105.02 98.85
CA LEU A 246 -38.60 104.89 97.56
C LEU A 246 -37.53 103.78 97.53
N ALA A 247 -37.01 103.34 98.68
CA ALA A 247 -35.97 102.29 98.72
C ALA A 247 -36.45 100.97 98.08
N VAL A 248 -37.67 100.51 98.38
CA VAL A 248 -38.24 99.27 97.82
C VAL A 248 -38.55 99.41 96.33
N VAL A 249 -38.94 100.62 95.89
CA VAL A 249 -39.25 100.92 94.49
C VAL A 249 -37.96 101.00 93.65
N LYS A 250 -36.90 101.62 94.18
CA LYS A 250 -35.55 101.67 93.57
C LYS A 250 -34.98 100.27 93.34
N ASP A 251 -35.10 99.41 94.34
CA ASP A 251 -34.58 98.04 94.28
C ASP A 251 -35.33 97.19 93.23
N LYS A 252 -36.65 97.39 93.10
CA LYS A 252 -37.47 96.78 92.05
C LYS A 252 -37.13 97.34 90.66
N ILE A 253 -36.91 98.65 90.52
CA ILE A 253 -36.49 99.28 89.25
C ILE A 253 -35.13 98.74 88.82
N ALA A 254 -34.15 98.67 89.72
CA ALA A 254 -32.83 98.11 89.43
C ALA A 254 -32.90 96.65 88.95
N LYS A 255 -33.76 95.82 89.58
CA LYS A 255 -33.97 94.42 89.17
C LYS A 255 -34.64 94.29 87.80
N ILE A 256 -35.58 95.19 87.46
CA ILE A 256 -36.20 95.21 86.14
C ILE A 256 -35.19 95.69 85.09
N LEU A 257 -34.36 96.68 85.42
CA LEU A 257 -33.29 97.17 84.54
C LEU A 257 -32.25 96.08 84.26
N ASP A 258 -31.79 95.36 85.28
CA ASP A 258 -30.92 94.18 85.11
C ASP A 258 -31.61 93.12 84.23
N GLY A 259 -32.89 92.87 84.45
CA GLY A 259 -33.70 92.01 83.60
C GLY A 259 -33.75 92.47 82.13
N ALA A 260 -33.90 93.76 81.88
CA ALA A 260 -33.91 94.35 80.53
C ALA A 260 -32.55 94.24 79.85
N HIS A 261 -31.45 94.52 80.56
CA HIS A 261 -30.09 94.32 80.05
C HIS A 261 -29.80 92.84 79.76
N ARG A 262 -30.20 91.93 80.64
CA ARG A 262 -30.05 90.48 80.44
C ARG A 262 -30.85 90.00 79.23
N LEU A 263 -32.05 90.54 79.02
CA LEU A 263 -32.87 90.23 77.85
C LEU A 263 -32.23 90.76 76.56
N ASP A 264 -31.68 91.97 76.55
CA ASP A 264 -30.94 92.51 75.40
C ASP A 264 -29.67 91.71 75.09
N ALA A 265 -28.92 91.32 76.12
CA ALA A 265 -27.75 90.45 75.99
C ALA A 265 -28.15 89.08 75.42
N GLY A 266 -29.22 88.47 75.93
CA GLY A 266 -29.78 87.22 75.41
C GLY A 266 -30.26 87.34 73.96
N ALA A 267 -30.93 88.44 73.61
CA ALA A 267 -31.36 88.72 72.24
C ALA A 267 -30.16 88.90 71.30
N SER A 268 -29.09 89.57 71.76
CA SER A 268 -27.84 89.72 71.02
C SER A 268 -27.11 88.39 70.82
N GLN A 269 -27.09 87.52 71.83
CA GLN A 269 -26.55 86.16 71.71
C GLN A 269 -27.36 85.32 70.72
N LEU A 270 -28.69 85.38 70.79
CA LEU A 270 -29.58 84.67 69.88
C LEU A 270 -29.42 85.16 68.44
N GLN A 271 -29.30 86.47 68.24
CA GLN A 271 -29.01 87.08 66.94
C GLN A 271 -27.66 86.62 66.38
N ALA A 272 -26.61 86.60 67.21
CA ALA A 272 -25.30 86.09 66.80
C ALA A 272 -25.37 84.60 66.43
N GLY A 273 -26.12 83.80 67.19
CA GLY A 273 -26.41 82.40 66.89
C GLY A 273 -27.17 82.23 65.57
N ALA A 274 -28.20 83.04 65.33
CA ALA A 274 -28.99 83.04 64.09
C ALA A 274 -28.11 83.38 62.87
N SER A 275 -27.26 84.40 62.98
CA SER A 275 -26.30 84.77 61.92
C SER A 275 -25.31 83.65 61.62
N ARG A 276 -24.77 82.98 62.65
CA ARG A 276 -23.89 81.82 62.48
C ARG A 276 -24.61 80.66 61.78
N LEU A 277 -25.86 80.39 62.17
CA LEU A 277 -26.68 79.34 61.57
C LEU A 277 -27.04 79.66 60.12
N GLN A 278 -27.33 80.92 59.80
CA GLN A 278 -27.58 81.39 58.44
C GLN A 278 -26.34 81.22 57.55
N SER A 279 -25.15 81.60 58.04
CA SER A 279 -23.89 81.36 57.33
C SER A 279 -23.64 79.87 57.10
N GLY A 280 -23.85 79.04 58.12
CA GLY A 280 -23.74 77.58 57.99
C GLY A 280 -24.74 76.99 57.00
N ALA A 281 -25.99 77.47 56.99
CA ALA A 281 -27.01 77.08 56.02
C ALA A 281 -26.60 77.47 54.58
N GLY A 282 -26.01 78.66 54.39
CA GLY A 282 -25.48 79.09 53.10
C GLY A 282 -24.33 78.21 52.60
N GLN A 283 -23.39 77.84 53.50
CA GLN A 283 -22.31 76.91 53.17
C GLN A 283 -22.85 75.52 52.79
N LEU A 284 -23.82 75.00 53.56
CA LEU A 284 -24.45 73.71 53.30
C LEU A 284 -25.23 73.72 51.98
N GLN A 285 -25.94 74.81 51.67
CA GLN A 285 -26.65 74.99 50.41
C GLN A 285 -25.69 74.98 49.22
N ALA A 286 -24.56 75.70 49.32
CA ALA A 286 -23.53 75.72 48.28
C ALA A 286 -22.94 74.32 48.06
N GLY A 287 -22.57 73.62 49.14
CA GLY A 287 -22.08 72.24 49.08
C GLY A 287 -23.10 71.26 48.49
N SER A 288 -24.37 71.37 48.89
CA SER A 288 -25.48 70.56 48.35
C SER A 288 -25.70 70.81 46.86
N THR A 289 -25.58 72.07 46.41
CA THR A 289 -25.70 72.44 45.00
C THR A 289 -24.57 71.83 44.17
N GLN A 290 -23.33 71.88 44.68
CA GLN A 290 -22.18 71.26 44.03
C GLN A 290 -22.31 69.74 43.97
N LEU A 291 -22.74 69.10 45.05
CA LEU A 291 -22.96 67.65 45.09
C LEU A 291 -24.09 67.22 44.15
N ASN A 292 -25.19 67.96 44.10
CA ASN A 292 -26.30 67.70 43.17
C ASN A 292 -25.84 67.82 41.71
N THR A 293 -25.03 68.84 41.40
CA THR A 293 -24.45 69.01 40.07
C THR A 293 -23.55 67.84 39.70
N GLY A 294 -22.68 67.40 40.62
CA GLY A 294 -21.83 66.23 40.42
C GLY A 294 -22.62 64.93 40.26
N ALA A 295 -23.69 64.74 41.04
CA ALA A 295 -24.58 63.59 40.94
C ALA A 295 -25.30 63.57 39.57
N GLY A 296 -25.77 64.73 39.08
CA GLY A 296 -26.37 64.86 37.76
C GLY A 296 -25.39 64.57 36.62
N GLN A 297 -24.13 65.02 36.75
CA GLN A 297 -23.07 64.69 35.78
C GLN A 297 -22.76 63.18 35.78
N LEU A 298 -22.69 62.56 36.97
CA LEU A 298 -22.49 61.12 37.10
C LEU A 298 -23.62 60.34 36.44
N HIS A 299 -24.88 60.68 36.73
CA HIS A 299 -26.08 60.08 36.13
C HIS A 299 -26.06 60.20 34.59
N ALA A 300 -25.77 61.39 34.06
CA ALA A 300 -25.66 61.57 32.61
C ALA A 300 -24.53 60.72 31.98
N GLY A 301 -23.40 60.58 32.68
CA GLY A 301 -22.29 59.73 32.27
C GLY A 301 -22.63 58.24 32.25
N THR A 302 -23.28 57.74 33.30
CA THR A 302 -23.72 56.35 33.40
C THR A 302 -24.84 56.01 32.42
N GLY A 303 -25.75 56.95 32.14
CA GLY A 303 -26.74 56.82 31.07
C GLY A 303 -26.10 56.65 29.68
N LYS A 304 -25.00 57.35 29.38
CA LYS A 304 -24.24 57.15 28.14
C LYS A 304 -23.54 55.78 28.11
N LEU A 305 -22.98 55.35 29.23
CA LEU A 305 -22.29 54.07 29.34
C LEU A 305 -23.25 52.89 29.13
N THR A 306 -24.43 52.91 29.77
CA THR A 306 -25.47 51.88 29.60
C THR A 306 -25.97 51.82 28.15
N ALA A 307 -26.20 52.96 27.50
CA ALA A 307 -26.57 53.01 26.08
C ALA A 307 -25.46 52.45 25.16
N GLY A 308 -24.19 52.72 25.50
CA GLY A 308 -23.03 52.17 24.82
C GLY A 308 -22.97 50.64 24.93
N PHE A 309 -23.17 50.10 26.14
CA PHE A 309 -23.24 48.64 26.36
C PHE A 309 -24.40 48.00 25.61
N ALA A 310 -25.59 48.60 25.61
CA ALA A 310 -26.74 48.10 24.85
C ALA A 310 -26.45 48.04 23.34
N THR A 311 -25.80 49.07 22.79
CA THR A 311 -25.39 49.11 21.38
C THR A 311 -24.37 48.02 21.06
N LEU A 312 -23.35 47.87 21.91
CA LEU A 312 -22.31 46.86 21.74
C LEU A 312 -22.89 45.44 21.85
N ALA A 313 -23.75 45.20 22.84
CA ALA A 313 -24.44 43.93 23.02
C ALA A 313 -25.30 43.59 21.80
N GLY A 314 -26.03 44.56 21.23
CA GLY A 314 -26.80 44.37 20.00
C GLY A 314 -25.93 43.95 18.82
N LYS A 315 -24.76 44.59 18.64
CA LYS A 315 -23.80 44.22 17.58
C LYS A 315 -23.16 42.85 17.80
N LEU A 316 -22.79 42.53 19.05
CA LEU A 316 -22.22 41.22 19.40
C LEU A 316 -23.22 40.08 19.17
N ASN A 317 -24.49 40.33 19.47
CA ASN A 317 -25.56 39.34 19.43
C ASN A 317 -26.40 39.35 18.15
N SER A 318 -26.01 40.13 17.13
CA SER A 318 -26.73 40.11 15.85
C SER A 318 -26.85 38.68 15.31
N ARG A 319 -28.08 38.26 15.04
CA ARG A 319 -28.42 36.94 14.48
C ARG A 319 -28.68 36.98 12.98
N ASP A 320 -28.43 38.13 12.34
CA ASP A 320 -28.59 38.27 10.88
C ASP A 320 -27.52 37.41 10.16
N PRO A 321 -27.93 36.43 9.33
CA PRO A 321 -26.99 35.61 8.56
C PRO A 321 -26.11 36.42 7.59
N ASN A 322 -26.60 37.58 7.11
CA ASN A 322 -25.87 38.45 6.19
C ASN A 322 -24.98 39.48 6.89
N SER A 323 -25.13 39.62 8.21
CA SER A 323 -24.33 40.51 9.05
C SER A 323 -24.27 39.96 10.48
N PRO A 324 -23.62 38.78 10.66
CA PRO A 324 -23.61 38.09 11.93
C PRO A 324 -22.82 38.89 12.96
N GLY A 325 -23.35 38.93 14.18
CA GLY A 325 -22.60 39.41 15.32
C GLY A 325 -21.44 38.48 15.65
N VAL A 326 -20.53 38.92 16.53
CA VAL A 326 -19.35 38.13 16.92
C VAL A 326 -19.76 36.77 17.50
N VAL A 327 -20.85 36.69 18.26
CA VAL A 327 -21.33 35.43 18.83
C VAL A 327 -21.72 34.45 17.72
N LEU A 328 -22.62 34.84 16.82
CA LEU A 328 -23.05 33.98 15.72
C LEU A 328 -21.89 33.65 14.76
N GLY A 329 -21.03 34.62 14.43
CA GLY A 329 -19.89 34.41 13.56
C GLY A 329 -18.90 33.38 14.11
N THR A 330 -18.65 33.41 15.42
CA THR A 330 -17.76 32.45 16.09
C THR A 330 -18.42 31.09 16.31
N GLU A 331 -19.74 31.03 16.55
CA GLU A 331 -20.52 29.78 16.52
C GLU A 331 -20.43 29.09 15.14
N LEU A 332 -20.59 29.86 14.05
CA LEU A 332 -20.49 29.34 12.68
C LEU A 332 -19.07 28.87 12.35
N LEU A 333 -18.06 29.63 12.78
CA LEU A 333 -16.66 29.22 12.63
C LEU A 333 -16.40 27.89 13.35
N ALA A 334 -16.81 27.78 14.61
CA ALA A 334 -16.67 26.57 15.42
C ALA A 334 -17.41 25.37 14.82
N ALA A 335 -18.61 25.58 14.26
CA ALA A 335 -19.34 24.55 13.53
C ALA A 335 -18.61 24.12 12.24
N GLY A 336 -18.02 25.08 11.52
CA GLY A 336 -17.22 24.84 10.32
C GLY A 336 -15.96 24.02 10.61
N THR A 337 -15.20 24.40 11.64
CA THR A 337 -13.99 23.68 12.05
C THR A 337 -14.30 22.28 12.55
N ALA A 338 -15.43 22.10 13.25
CA ALA A 338 -15.88 20.79 13.68
C ALA A 338 -16.16 19.85 12.49
N LYS A 339 -16.74 20.37 11.39
CA LYS A 339 -16.93 19.60 10.15
C LYS A 339 -15.59 19.22 9.50
N ILE A 340 -14.62 20.12 9.50
CA ILE A 340 -13.27 19.83 8.97
C ILE A 340 -12.60 18.72 9.81
N ARG A 341 -12.74 18.77 11.14
CA ARG A 341 -12.26 17.72 12.04
C ARG A 341 -12.92 16.38 11.75
N VAL A 342 -14.25 16.35 11.54
CA VAL A 342 -14.94 15.11 11.10
C VAL A 342 -14.41 14.61 9.76
N GLY A 343 -14.09 15.49 8.81
CA GLY A 343 -13.42 15.10 7.56
C GLY A 343 -12.02 14.49 7.77
N MET A 344 -11.30 14.92 8.81
CA MET A 344 -10.00 14.37 9.19
C MET A 344 -10.14 12.97 9.82
N ASP A 345 -11.04 12.84 10.80
CA ASP A 345 -11.17 11.67 11.68
C ASP A 345 -12.06 10.57 11.09
N GLY A 346 -13.00 11.00 10.25
CA GLY A 346 -14.11 10.20 9.74
C GLY A 346 -15.38 10.41 10.55
N VAL A 347 -16.49 9.97 9.96
CA VAL A 347 -17.78 9.95 10.66
C VAL A 347 -17.75 8.77 11.66
N PRO A 348 -17.97 9.02 12.97
CA PRO A 348 -17.94 7.95 13.97
C PRO A 348 -18.94 6.83 13.64
N GLY A 349 -18.45 5.59 13.64
CA GLY A 349 -19.28 4.40 13.34
C GLY A 349 -19.58 4.17 11.86
N ASP A 350 -19.10 5.02 10.95
CA ASP A 350 -19.37 4.91 9.52
C ASP A 350 -18.11 4.49 8.73
N PRO A 351 -18.05 3.25 8.22
CA PRO A 351 -16.91 2.77 7.44
C PRO A 351 -16.84 3.36 6.02
N GLU A 352 -17.94 3.89 5.47
CA GLU A 352 -17.99 4.54 4.15
C GLU A 352 -17.33 5.92 4.18
N HIS A 353 -17.28 6.56 5.37
CA HIS A 353 -16.67 7.87 5.59
C HIS A 353 -15.53 7.80 6.61
N PRO A 354 -14.41 7.12 6.29
CA PRO A 354 -13.36 6.81 7.25
C PRO A 354 -12.45 8.00 7.62
N GLY A 355 -12.59 9.14 6.93
CA GLY A 355 -11.75 10.32 7.13
C GLY A 355 -10.37 10.22 6.50
N LEU A 356 -9.68 11.36 6.44
CA LEU A 356 -8.36 11.46 5.80
C LEU A 356 -7.28 10.63 6.50
N LEU A 357 -7.32 10.53 7.83
CA LEU A 357 -6.36 9.75 8.60
C LEU A 357 -6.38 8.26 8.21
N LYS A 358 -7.58 7.67 8.10
CA LYS A 358 -7.72 6.26 7.69
C LYS A 358 -7.50 6.08 6.19
N ALA A 359 -7.92 7.04 5.36
CA ALA A 359 -7.71 6.98 3.91
C ALA A 359 -6.21 6.93 3.56
N THR A 360 -5.39 7.76 4.22
CA THR A 360 -3.94 7.74 4.01
C THR A 360 -3.29 6.46 4.52
N ALA A 361 -3.76 5.90 5.64
CA ALA A 361 -3.30 4.60 6.12
C ALA A 361 -3.61 3.46 5.14
N ARG A 362 -4.82 3.43 4.57
CA ARG A 362 -5.22 2.44 3.54
C ARG A 362 -4.40 2.60 2.26
N MET A 363 -4.07 3.84 1.87
CA MET A 363 -3.21 4.10 0.72
C MET A 363 -1.79 3.57 0.95
N THR A 364 -1.24 3.74 2.15
CA THR A 364 0.07 3.16 2.52
C THR A 364 0.03 1.64 2.48
N ASP A 365 -0.99 0.99 3.06
CA ASP A 365 -1.15 -0.47 2.98
C ASP A 365 -1.24 -0.97 1.53
N GLY A 366 -2.11 -0.36 0.73
CA GLY A 366 -2.31 -0.74 -0.66
C GLY A 366 -1.05 -0.56 -1.52
N SER A 367 -0.30 0.51 -1.31
CA SER A 367 0.95 0.77 -2.04
C SER A 367 2.09 -0.14 -1.58
N SER A 368 2.17 -0.50 -0.29
CA SER A 368 3.11 -1.52 0.22
C SER A 368 2.82 -2.87 -0.40
N ARG A 369 1.56 -3.31 -0.40
CA ARG A 369 1.14 -4.58 -1.00
C ARG A 369 1.40 -4.63 -2.50
N LEU A 370 1.26 -3.51 -3.20
CA LEU A 370 1.65 -3.40 -4.61
C LEU A 370 3.17 -3.58 -4.77
N ALA A 371 3.99 -2.92 -3.94
CA ALA A 371 5.44 -3.06 -3.97
C ALA A 371 5.88 -4.51 -3.69
N ASP A 372 5.31 -5.14 -2.66
CA ASP A 372 5.57 -6.55 -2.33
C ASP A 372 5.17 -7.49 -3.47
N GLY A 373 4.01 -7.24 -4.09
CA GLY A 373 3.55 -8.00 -5.25
C GLY A 373 4.47 -7.85 -6.46
N THR A 374 5.01 -6.66 -6.70
CA THR A 374 5.96 -6.42 -7.80
C THR A 374 7.32 -7.06 -7.54
N LEU A 375 7.77 -7.09 -6.28
CA LEU A 375 8.98 -7.82 -5.88
C LEU A 375 8.80 -9.32 -6.09
N ALA A 376 7.65 -9.88 -5.69
CA ALA A 376 7.33 -11.29 -5.92
C ALA A 376 7.25 -11.62 -7.43
N LEU A 377 6.68 -10.74 -8.24
CA LEU A 377 6.68 -10.88 -9.70
C LEU A 377 8.11 -10.92 -10.25
N ASN A 378 8.97 -10.01 -9.79
CA ASN A 378 10.36 -9.97 -10.25
C ASN A 378 11.14 -11.24 -9.86
N ALA A 379 10.94 -11.72 -8.62
CA ALA A 379 11.47 -13.00 -8.16
C ALA A 379 10.94 -14.19 -8.99
N GLY A 380 9.67 -14.18 -9.41
CA GLY A 380 9.14 -15.20 -10.33
C GLY A 380 9.77 -15.16 -11.73
N ILE A 381 10.18 -14.00 -12.20
CA ILE A 381 10.80 -13.83 -13.53
C ILE A 381 12.29 -14.19 -13.49
N ALA A 382 13.06 -13.55 -12.61
CA ALA A 382 14.51 -13.68 -12.52
C ALA A 382 14.96 -14.90 -11.69
N GLY A 383 14.08 -15.39 -10.82
CA GLY A 383 14.38 -16.35 -9.77
C GLY A 383 14.67 -15.64 -8.45
N ASP A 384 14.44 -16.33 -7.35
CA ASP A 384 14.77 -15.82 -6.02
C ASP A 384 16.18 -16.32 -5.63
N PRO A 385 17.17 -15.42 -5.41
CA PRO A 385 18.48 -15.83 -4.93
C PRO A 385 18.45 -16.50 -3.55
N ALA A 386 17.44 -16.21 -2.73
CA ALA A 386 17.25 -16.77 -1.40
C ALA A 386 16.51 -18.12 -1.42
N ASP A 387 15.79 -18.44 -2.49
CA ASP A 387 15.12 -19.73 -2.68
C ASP A 387 15.58 -20.41 -3.99
N PRO A 388 16.57 -21.31 -3.93
CA PRO A 388 17.03 -22.08 -5.07
C PRO A 388 15.95 -22.93 -5.75
N SER A 389 14.85 -23.22 -5.05
CA SER A 389 13.69 -23.95 -5.59
C SER A 389 12.86 -23.09 -6.54
N ASN A 390 13.04 -21.77 -6.50
CA ASN A 390 12.50 -20.81 -7.44
C ASN A 390 13.58 -20.30 -8.41
N PRO A 391 13.92 -21.07 -9.47
CA PRO A 391 14.90 -20.65 -10.47
C PRO A 391 14.37 -19.51 -11.37
N GLY A 392 13.08 -19.19 -11.30
CA GLY A 392 12.42 -18.21 -12.14
C GLY A 392 12.24 -18.66 -13.60
N LEU A 393 11.43 -17.89 -14.33
CA LEU A 393 11.11 -18.17 -15.74
C LEU A 393 12.34 -18.08 -16.66
N LEU A 394 13.29 -17.20 -16.35
CA LEU A 394 14.52 -17.04 -17.13
C LEU A 394 15.40 -18.30 -17.11
N LYS A 395 15.70 -18.84 -15.92
CA LYS A 395 16.48 -20.08 -15.83
C LYS A 395 15.68 -21.28 -16.32
N GLY A 396 14.37 -21.31 -16.04
CA GLY A 396 13.48 -22.39 -16.53
C GLY A 396 13.46 -22.49 -18.06
N SER A 397 13.28 -21.37 -18.77
CA SER A 397 13.32 -21.34 -20.24
C SER A 397 14.70 -21.69 -20.80
N THR A 398 15.77 -21.27 -20.12
CA THR A 398 17.16 -21.65 -20.46
C THR A 398 17.38 -23.16 -20.33
N ALA A 399 16.89 -23.76 -19.24
CA ALA A 399 16.98 -25.20 -19.01
C ALA A 399 16.20 -25.99 -20.05
N LEU A 400 15.01 -25.52 -20.43
CA LEU A 400 14.19 -26.13 -21.49
C LEU A 400 14.89 -26.09 -22.85
N ALA A 401 15.45 -24.94 -23.25
CA ALA A 401 16.20 -24.82 -24.51
C ALA A 401 17.44 -25.75 -24.52
N THR A 402 18.15 -25.82 -23.39
CA THR A 402 19.31 -26.69 -23.23
C THR A 402 18.92 -28.17 -23.36
N GLY A 403 17.87 -28.61 -22.67
CA GLY A 403 17.38 -29.99 -22.73
C GLY A 403 16.88 -30.37 -24.13
N ALA A 404 16.17 -29.46 -24.80
CA ALA A 404 15.72 -29.65 -26.18
C ALA A 404 16.91 -29.79 -27.15
N SER A 405 17.95 -28.97 -26.98
CA SER A 405 19.19 -29.07 -27.77
C SER A 405 19.92 -30.39 -27.53
N GLN A 406 19.96 -30.88 -26.28
CA GLN A 406 20.52 -32.19 -25.94
C GLN A 406 19.73 -33.34 -26.57
N LEU A 407 18.39 -33.27 -26.54
CA LEU A 407 17.52 -34.26 -27.17
C LEU A 407 17.70 -34.31 -28.69
N SER A 408 17.82 -33.15 -29.33
CA SER A 408 18.14 -33.03 -30.76
C SER A 408 19.50 -33.69 -31.06
N ALA A 409 20.56 -33.32 -30.34
CA ALA A 409 21.88 -33.92 -30.52
C ALA A 409 21.88 -35.45 -30.33
N GLY A 410 21.14 -35.96 -29.34
CA GLY A 410 20.95 -37.39 -29.11
C GLY A 410 20.20 -38.09 -30.25
N SER A 411 19.13 -37.46 -30.74
CA SER A 411 18.31 -37.98 -31.84
C SER A 411 19.08 -38.00 -33.16
N THR A 412 19.89 -36.98 -33.43
CA THR A 412 20.83 -36.95 -34.57
C THR A 412 21.84 -38.09 -34.51
N LYS A 413 22.40 -38.38 -33.32
CA LYS A 413 23.30 -39.52 -33.11
C LYS A 413 22.58 -40.86 -33.34
N LEU A 414 21.36 -41.01 -32.82
CA LEU A 414 20.55 -42.21 -33.00
C LEU A 414 20.18 -42.44 -34.47
N ALA A 415 19.79 -41.40 -35.20
CA ALA A 415 19.51 -41.45 -36.62
C ALA A 415 20.75 -41.90 -37.40
N SER A 416 21.90 -41.27 -37.13
CA SER A 416 23.18 -41.61 -37.76
C SER A 416 23.60 -43.06 -37.50
N GLY A 417 23.46 -43.54 -36.25
CA GLY A 417 23.74 -44.92 -35.88
C GLY A 417 22.80 -45.92 -36.56
N SER A 418 21.51 -45.58 -36.64
CA SER A 418 20.48 -46.41 -37.29
C SER A 418 20.69 -46.49 -38.80
N THR A 419 21.10 -45.40 -39.46
CA THR A 419 21.50 -45.42 -40.87
C THR A 419 22.70 -46.33 -41.09
N LYS A 420 23.73 -46.26 -40.23
CA LYS A 420 24.89 -47.17 -40.29
C LYS A 420 24.48 -48.63 -40.11
N LEU A 421 23.58 -48.92 -39.17
CA LEU A 421 23.05 -50.26 -38.94
C LEU A 421 22.27 -50.76 -40.17
N SER A 422 21.43 -49.90 -40.76
CA SER A 422 20.68 -50.21 -41.98
C SER A 422 21.61 -50.55 -43.15
N THR A 423 22.64 -49.73 -43.38
CA THR A 423 23.67 -50.00 -44.40
C THR A 423 24.46 -51.29 -44.12
N GLY A 424 24.77 -51.57 -42.84
CA GLY A 424 25.45 -52.81 -42.45
C GLY A 424 24.58 -54.05 -42.68
N ALA A 425 23.30 -53.95 -42.34
CA ALA A 425 22.31 -55.01 -42.58
C ALA A 425 22.10 -55.25 -44.08
N ASP A 426 22.12 -54.20 -44.91
CA ASP A 426 22.09 -54.33 -46.36
C ASP A 426 23.29 -55.11 -46.91
N LYS A 427 24.49 -54.77 -46.46
CA LYS A 427 25.72 -55.50 -46.81
C LYS A 427 25.69 -56.96 -46.36
N LEU A 428 25.10 -57.24 -45.19
CA LEU A 428 24.92 -58.60 -44.70
C LEU A 428 23.93 -59.37 -45.60
N ALA A 429 22.81 -58.75 -45.97
CA ALA A 429 21.83 -59.33 -46.87
C ALA A 429 22.45 -59.68 -48.23
N ASP A 430 23.24 -58.76 -48.80
CA ASP A 430 23.98 -58.95 -50.05
C ASP A 430 25.02 -60.09 -49.95
N GLY A 431 25.79 -60.12 -48.85
CA GLY A 431 26.76 -61.17 -48.59
C GLY A 431 26.12 -62.55 -48.50
N ASN A 432 25.00 -62.64 -47.79
CA ASN A 432 24.21 -63.87 -47.66
C ASN A 432 23.54 -64.27 -48.98
N ALA A 433 23.10 -63.33 -49.80
CA ALA A 433 22.59 -63.61 -51.15
C ALA A 433 23.68 -64.24 -52.03
N LYS A 434 24.92 -63.71 -51.97
CA LYS A 434 26.07 -64.29 -52.68
C LYS A 434 26.42 -65.70 -52.17
N ILE A 435 26.35 -65.94 -50.86
CA ILE A 435 26.53 -67.29 -50.29
C ILE A 435 25.43 -68.23 -50.80
N ALA A 436 24.17 -67.80 -50.81
CA ALA A 436 23.07 -68.58 -51.35
C ALA A 436 23.30 -68.91 -52.84
N GLU A 437 23.67 -67.92 -53.66
CA GLU A 437 23.97 -68.12 -55.08
C GLU A 437 25.13 -69.10 -55.31
N GLY A 438 26.25 -68.93 -54.60
CA GLY A 438 27.41 -69.81 -54.70
C GLY A 438 27.11 -71.24 -54.22
N THR A 439 26.35 -71.39 -53.14
CA THR A 439 25.93 -72.71 -52.63
C THR A 439 24.86 -73.35 -53.49
N GLY A 440 24.00 -72.57 -54.15
CA GLY A 440 23.07 -73.05 -55.17
C GLY A 440 23.81 -73.55 -56.41
N THR A 441 24.90 -72.87 -56.80
CA THR A 441 25.79 -73.33 -57.87
C THR A 441 26.54 -74.61 -57.47
N LEU A 442 27.02 -74.70 -56.23
CA LEU A 442 27.65 -75.91 -55.70
C LEU A 442 26.66 -77.08 -55.65
N TYR A 443 25.43 -76.82 -55.20
CA TYR A 443 24.33 -77.78 -55.18
C TYR A 443 24.06 -78.33 -56.58
N SER A 444 23.83 -77.46 -57.56
CA SER A 444 23.51 -77.86 -58.92
C SER A 444 24.68 -78.58 -59.60
N SER A 445 25.91 -78.15 -59.36
CA SER A 445 27.12 -78.81 -59.88
C SER A 445 27.35 -80.18 -59.25
N ALA A 446 27.20 -80.32 -57.92
CA ALA A 446 27.31 -81.59 -57.21
C ALA A 446 26.19 -82.57 -57.61
N ALA A 447 24.97 -82.06 -57.81
CA ALA A 447 23.84 -82.83 -58.32
C ALA A 447 24.06 -83.27 -59.77
N ALA A 448 24.66 -82.43 -60.62
CA ALA A 448 24.95 -82.76 -62.02
C ALA A 448 25.97 -83.90 -62.17
N VAL A 449 26.96 -83.98 -61.28
CA VAL A 449 27.97 -85.05 -61.26
C VAL A 449 27.56 -86.25 -60.39
N SER A 450 26.37 -86.23 -59.78
CA SER A 450 25.88 -87.36 -58.98
C SER A 450 25.56 -88.55 -59.88
N PRO A 451 25.89 -89.81 -59.49
CA PRO A 451 25.66 -90.99 -60.32
C PRO A 451 24.22 -91.17 -60.80
N SER A 452 23.23 -90.75 -60.01
CA SER A 452 21.81 -90.77 -60.41
C SER A 452 21.49 -89.91 -61.63
N ASN A 453 22.21 -88.79 -61.84
CA ASN A 453 22.04 -87.90 -62.99
C ASN A 453 23.00 -88.22 -64.14
N MET A 454 24.21 -88.73 -63.84
CA MET A 454 25.16 -89.18 -64.86
C MET A 454 24.66 -90.40 -65.65
N VAL A 455 23.83 -91.26 -65.05
CA VAL A 455 23.23 -92.41 -65.75
C VAL A 455 22.20 -91.97 -66.81
N ASN A 456 21.60 -90.78 -66.67
CA ASN A 456 20.66 -90.24 -67.65
C ASN A 456 21.31 -89.39 -68.74
N ALA A 457 22.42 -88.70 -68.44
CA ALA A 457 23.01 -87.74 -69.35
C ALA A 457 23.88 -88.35 -70.46
N ASP A 458 24.50 -89.52 -70.27
CA ASP A 458 25.21 -90.23 -71.33
C ASP A 458 25.57 -91.67 -70.90
N ALA A 459 24.57 -92.56 -70.87
CA ALA A 459 24.82 -94.00 -70.80
C ALA A 459 25.76 -94.48 -71.94
N ALA A 460 25.87 -93.73 -73.03
CA ALA A 460 26.76 -94.00 -74.16
C ALA A 460 28.25 -93.75 -73.86
N VAL A 461 28.59 -92.73 -73.07
CA VAL A 461 30.00 -92.34 -72.84
C VAL A 461 30.65 -93.19 -71.74
N ALA A 462 29.89 -93.60 -70.72
CA ALA A 462 30.39 -94.50 -69.68
C ALA A 462 30.71 -95.90 -70.23
N LEU A 463 29.89 -96.42 -71.14
CA LEU A 463 30.20 -97.65 -71.90
C LEU A 463 31.34 -97.44 -72.91
N GLY A 464 31.41 -96.26 -73.53
CA GLY A 464 32.45 -95.89 -74.48
C GLY A 464 33.86 -95.78 -73.88
N LEU A 465 34.01 -95.25 -72.67
CA LEU A 465 35.30 -95.12 -71.99
C LEU A 465 35.84 -96.46 -71.49
N VAL A 466 34.98 -97.36 -71.05
CA VAL A 466 35.37 -98.75 -70.71
C VAL A 466 35.78 -99.51 -71.99
N ALA A 467 35.11 -99.27 -73.12
CA ALA A 467 35.50 -99.83 -74.41
C ALA A 467 36.83 -99.24 -74.95
N LEU A 468 37.07 -97.95 -74.77
CA LEU A 468 38.30 -97.27 -75.23
C LEU A 468 39.54 -97.63 -74.39
N LEU A 469 39.39 -97.78 -73.07
CA LEU A 469 40.50 -98.22 -72.20
C LEU A 469 40.84 -99.70 -72.41
N THR A 470 39.88 -100.53 -72.81
CA THR A 470 40.12 -101.94 -73.15
C THR A 470 40.75 -102.11 -74.55
N LEU A 471 40.39 -101.27 -75.53
CA LEU A 471 41.00 -101.26 -76.86
C LEU A 471 42.43 -100.68 -76.86
N GLY A 472 42.69 -99.61 -76.09
CA GLY A 472 44.02 -99.01 -75.98
C GLY A 472 45.08 -99.93 -75.36
N ALA A 473 44.69 -100.73 -74.36
CA ALA A 473 45.57 -101.71 -73.74
C ALA A 473 45.93 -102.88 -74.69
N VAL A 474 45.01 -103.29 -75.57
CA VAL A 474 45.25 -104.35 -76.57
C VAL A 474 46.15 -103.86 -77.71
N GLY A 475 46.00 -102.61 -78.16
CA GLY A 475 46.85 -102.00 -79.18
C GLY A 475 48.33 -101.87 -78.78
N ALA A 476 48.60 -101.46 -77.54
CA ALA A 476 49.96 -101.38 -77.00
C ALA A 476 50.63 -102.76 -76.89
N TYR A 477 49.86 -103.81 -76.56
CA TYR A 477 50.35 -105.18 -76.44
C TYR A 477 50.74 -105.80 -77.79
N VAL A 478 49.94 -105.57 -78.85
CA VAL A 478 50.23 -106.09 -80.21
C VAL A 478 51.46 -105.40 -80.82
N ALA A 479 51.62 -104.08 -80.61
CA ALA A 479 52.78 -103.33 -81.10
C ALA A 479 54.10 -103.78 -80.45
N LEU A 480 54.07 -104.15 -79.16
CA LEU A 480 55.24 -104.69 -78.44
C LEU A 480 55.58 -106.13 -78.86
N ARG A 481 54.59 -106.95 -79.25
CA ARG A 481 54.81 -108.33 -79.72
C ARG A 481 55.43 -108.38 -81.13
N ASN A 482 54.98 -107.53 -82.05
CA ASN A 482 55.53 -107.49 -83.41
C ASN A 482 56.97 -106.96 -83.46
N ARG A 483 57.37 -106.09 -82.52
CA ARG A 483 58.78 -105.64 -82.39
C ARG A 483 59.73 -106.72 -81.88
N ARG A 484 59.26 -107.76 -81.17
CA ARG A 484 60.10 -108.89 -80.75
C ARG A 484 60.33 -109.88 -81.90
N LEU A 485 59.29 -110.20 -82.67
CA LEU A 485 59.39 -111.13 -83.81
C LEU A 485 60.24 -110.59 -84.99
N ALA A 486 60.34 -109.27 -85.15
CA ALA A 486 61.22 -108.64 -86.15
C ALA A 486 62.71 -108.58 -85.72
N ARG A 487 63.00 -108.76 -84.42
CA ARG A 487 64.37 -108.79 -83.89
C ARG A 487 64.97 -110.20 -83.98
N ASP A 488 64.15 -111.23 -83.84
CA ASP A 488 64.60 -112.63 -83.92
C ASP A 488 64.89 -113.09 -85.36
N ARG A 489 64.15 -112.59 -86.38
CA ARG A 489 64.47 -112.87 -87.81
C ARG A 489 65.75 -112.21 -88.33
N ARG A 490 66.26 -111.17 -87.68
CA ARG A 490 67.52 -110.51 -88.06
C ARG A 490 68.77 -111.17 -87.45
N LEU A 491 68.59 -112.18 -86.60
CA LEU A 491 69.69 -112.92 -85.97
C LEU A 491 69.89 -114.32 -86.58
N GLU A 492 68.95 -114.85 -87.38
CA GLU A 492 69.09 -116.15 -88.09
C GLU A 492 69.66 -116.04 -89.51
N GLU A 493 69.70 -114.85 -90.14
CA GLU A 493 70.34 -114.65 -91.47
C GLU A 493 71.83 -114.24 -91.36
N ALA A 494 72.40 -114.19 -90.14
CA ALA A 494 73.82 -113.88 -89.89
C ALA A 494 74.67 -115.11 -89.55
N SER A 495 74.16 -116.33 -89.77
CA SER A 495 74.89 -117.59 -89.53
C SER A 495 74.57 -118.67 -90.59
N ALA A 496 74.69 -118.31 -91.87
CA ALA A 496 74.85 -119.26 -92.99
C ALA A 496 75.72 -118.61 -94.08
#